data_AF-A0A4R7FHU2-F1
#
_entry.id   AF-A0A4R7FHU2-F1
#
_cell.length_a   1.000
_cell.length_b   1.000
_cell.length_c   1.000
_cell.angle_alpha   90.00
_cell.angle_beta   90.00
_cell.angle_gamma   90.00
#
_symmetry.space_group_name_H-M   'P 1'
#
loop_
_entity.id
_entity.type
_entity.pdbx_description
1 polymer ?
#
loop_
_entity_poly.entity_id
_entity_poly.type
_entity_poly.pdbx_seq_one_letter_code
_entity_poly.pdbx_strand_id
1 'polypeptide(L)' 'MRDGDGDGPGGSVLPSAPDAVDDVALDTPNCPDCLLRMEPEESSKGDAYWACTECGFVAIA' A
#
# COMPACT_ATOMS: atom_id res chain seq x y z
N MET A 1 10.91 -54.98 -20.68
CA MET A 1 9.97 -53.83 -20.53
C MET A 1 10.44 -53.01 -19.36
N ARG A 2 10.47 -51.68 -19.52
CA ARG A 2 11.18 -50.72 -18.68
C ARG A 2 10.22 -49.55 -18.48
N ASP A 3 9.69 -49.40 -17.28
CA ASP A 3 8.81 -48.30 -16.92
C ASP A 3 9.38 -47.70 -15.64
N GLY A 4 10.13 -46.62 -15.81
CA GLY A 4 10.77 -45.86 -14.75
C GLY A 4 9.75 -44.96 -14.08
N ASP A 5 9.71 -45.05 -12.76
CA ASP A 5 8.94 -44.20 -11.85
C ASP A 5 9.39 -42.73 -12.02
N GLY A 6 8.47 -41.89 -12.46
CA GLY A 6 8.72 -40.48 -12.77
C GLY A 6 8.71 -39.62 -11.51
N ASP A 7 9.85 -39.50 -10.85
CA ASP A 7 10.10 -38.48 -9.84
C ASP A 7 10.32 -37.13 -10.54
N GLY A 8 9.25 -36.33 -10.63
CA GLY A 8 9.33 -34.95 -11.06
C GLY A 8 9.17 -34.04 -9.84
N PRO A 9 10.24 -33.44 -9.29
CA PRO A 9 10.06 -32.32 -8.39
C PRO A 9 9.71 -31.10 -9.25
N GLY A 10 8.44 -31.03 -9.67
CA GLY A 10 7.82 -29.82 -10.18
C GLY A 10 7.66 -28.84 -9.04
N GLY A 11 8.79 -28.33 -8.53
CA GLY A 11 8.83 -27.22 -7.60
C GLY A 11 8.11 -26.06 -8.25
N SER A 12 6.86 -25.87 -7.84
CA SER A 12 6.09 -24.68 -8.14
C SER A 12 6.74 -23.55 -7.36
N VAL A 13 7.81 -23.00 -7.94
CA VAL A 13 8.34 -21.70 -7.54
C VAL A 13 7.30 -20.68 -7.98
N LEU A 14 6.26 -20.53 -7.16
CA LEU A 14 5.42 -19.36 -7.20
C LEU A 14 6.38 -18.16 -7.09
N PRO A 15 6.32 -17.17 -8.00
CA PRO A 15 7.08 -15.95 -7.79
C PRO A 15 6.65 -15.41 -6.44
N SER A 16 7.64 -15.22 -5.54
CA SER A 16 7.45 -14.57 -4.26
C SER A 16 6.53 -13.37 -4.47
N ALA A 17 5.39 -13.37 -3.77
CA ALA A 17 4.50 -12.23 -3.77
C ALA A 17 5.35 -10.97 -3.56
N PRO A 18 5.16 -9.90 -4.36
CA PRO A 18 5.86 -8.65 -4.08
C PRO A 18 5.56 -8.30 -2.62
N ASP A 19 6.63 -8.03 -1.88
CA ASP A 19 6.65 -7.61 -0.48
C ASP A 19 5.33 -7.01 -0.07
N ALA A 20 4.71 -7.59 0.96
CA ALA A 20 3.50 -7.09 1.60
C ALA A 20 3.55 -5.56 1.60
N VAL A 21 2.77 -4.96 0.71
CA VAL A 21 2.51 -3.53 0.75
C VAL A 21 1.86 -3.34 2.10
N ASP A 22 2.64 -2.81 3.03
CA ASP A 22 2.26 -2.59 4.42
C ASP A 22 0.85 -1.98 4.42
N ASP A 23 -0.19 -2.76 4.75
CA ASP A 23 -1.60 -2.34 4.69
C ASP A 23 -1.87 -1.13 5.62
N VAL A 24 -0.92 -0.78 6.48
CA VAL A 24 -0.88 0.44 7.28
C VAL A 24 -0.75 1.71 6.42
N ALA A 25 -0.30 1.59 5.16
CA ALA A 25 -0.17 2.71 4.22
C ALA A 25 -1.51 3.23 3.65
N LEU A 26 -2.66 2.64 4.02
CA LEU A 26 -3.96 2.99 3.41
C LEU A 26 -4.97 3.76 4.28
N ASP A 27 -4.70 4.06 5.55
CA ASP A 27 -5.61 4.87 6.38
C ASP A 27 -5.47 6.37 6.11
N THR A 28 -5.58 6.74 4.84
CA THR A 28 -5.56 8.14 4.41
C THR A 28 -6.99 8.63 4.24
N PRO A 29 -7.41 9.69 4.96
CA PRO A 29 -8.76 10.22 4.84
C PRO A 29 -9.00 10.88 3.48
N ASN A 30 -10.27 10.91 3.08
CA ASN A 30 -10.71 11.73 1.95
C ASN A 30 -11.08 13.13 2.44
N CYS A 31 -10.82 14.14 1.61
CA CYS A 31 -11.25 15.50 1.85
C CYS A 31 -12.79 15.56 1.87
N PRO A 32 -13.43 16.19 2.88
CA PRO A 32 -14.88 16.28 2.97
C PRO A 32 -15.52 17.16 1.88
N ASP A 33 -14.73 18.03 1.24
CA ASP A 33 -15.22 18.95 0.21
C ASP A 33 -15.02 18.39 -1.20
N CYS A 34 -13.78 18.01 -1.54
CA CYS A 34 -13.45 17.50 -2.87
C CYS A 34 -13.68 15.99 -3.04
N LEU A 35 -13.85 15.25 -1.94
CA LEU A 35 -13.94 13.78 -1.90
C LEU A 35 -12.72 13.06 -2.50
N LEU A 36 -11.60 13.76 -2.60
CA LEU A 36 -10.32 13.25 -3.05
C LEU A 36 -9.46 12.84 -1.87
N ARG A 37 -8.55 11.89 -2.09
CA ARG A 37 -7.60 11.42 -1.09
C ARG A 37 -6.67 12.56 -0.68
N MET A 38 -6.49 12.76 0.63
CA MET A 38 -5.57 13.76 1.16
C MET A 38 -4.13 13.24 1.16
N GLU A 39 -3.13 14.11 1.21
CA GLU A 39 -1.72 13.73 1.32
C GLU A 39 -1.20 14.04 2.74
N PRO A 40 -0.32 13.19 3.30
CA PRO A 40 0.29 13.44 4.60
C PRO A 40 1.38 14.49 4.46
N GLU A 41 1.35 15.49 5.32
CA GLU A 41 2.31 16.60 5.36
C GLU A 41 2.79 16.80 6.81
N GLU A 42 3.94 17.46 6.97
CA GLU A 42 4.52 17.78 8.27
C GLU A 42 4.65 19.29 8.45
N SER A 43 4.17 19.80 9.59
CA SER A 43 4.29 21.21 9.90
C SER A 43 5.74 21.56 10.27
N SER A 44 6.11 22.84 10.23
CA SER A 44 7.45 23.27 10.67
C SER A 44 7.78 22.96 12.14
N LYS A 45 6.80 22.48 12.92
CA LYS A 45 6.95 22.04 14.31
C LYS A 45 7.09 20.52 14.45
N GLY A 46 6.93 19.76 13.38
CA GLY A 46 6.97 18.28 13.38
C GLY A 46 5.61 17.61 13.60
N ASP A 47 4.51 18.37 13.67
CA ASP A 47 3.16 17.79 13.75
C ASP A 47 2.71 17.31 12.37
N ALA A 48 2.28 16.04 12.27
CA ALA A 48 1.73 15.45 11.06
C ALA A 48 0.27 15.89 10.83
N TYR A 49 -0.09 16.20 9.59
CA TYR A 49 -1.44 16.53 9.19
C TYR A 49 -1.76 16.02 7.79
N TRP A 50 -3.04 15.92 7.46
CA TRP A 50 -3.52 15.61 6.13
C TRP A 50 -3.86 16.91 5.39
N ALA A 51 -3.37 17.07 4.16
CA ALA A 51 -3.66 18.20 3.30
C ALA A 51 -4.36 17.76 2.01
N CYS A 52 -5.40 18.49 1.60
CA CYS A 52 -5.97 18.35 0.27
C CYS A 52 -5.26 19.33 -0.68
N THR A 53 -4.58 18.81 -1.70
CA THR A 53 -3.82 19.60 -2.68
C THR A 53 -4.70 20.38 -3.65
N GLU A 54 -5.98 20.01 -3.78
CA GLU A 54 -6.90 20.67 -4.72
C GLU A 54 -7.56 21.93 -4.12
N CYS A 55 -8.04 21.85 -2.87
CA CYS A 55 -8.76 22.97 -2.23
C CYS A 55 -8.04 23.58 -1.02
N GLY A 56 -6.94 22.96 -0.57
CA GLY A 56 -6.18 23.43 0.60
C GLY A 56 -6.79 23.08 1.95
N PHE A 57 -7.80 22.21 2.02
CA PHE A 57 -8.36 21.75 3.29
C PHE A 57 -7.32 20.96 4.10
N VAL A 58 -7.27 21.17 5.42
CA VAL A 58 -6.34 20.50 6.33
C VAL A 58 -7.08 19.82 7.47
N ALA A 59 -6.71 18.58 7.79
CA ALA A 59 -7.16 17.84 8.96
C ALA A 59 -5.95 17.33 9.76
N ILE A 60 -6.05 17.31 11.09
CA ILE A 60 -4.99 16.73 11.93
C ILE A 60 -4.97 15.20 11.76
N ALA A 61 -3.77 14.62 11.70
CA ALA A 61 -3.56 13.17 11.61
C ALA A 61 -3.72 12.48 12.97
#